data_AF-A0A4U1CQF2-F1
#
_entry.id   AF-A0A4U1CQF2-F1
#
_cell.length_a   1.000
_cell.length_b   1.000
_cell.length_c   1.000
_cell.angle_alpha   90.00
_cell.angle_beta   90.00
_cell.angle_gamma   90.00
#
_symmetry.space_group_name_H-M   'P 1'
#
loop_
_entity.id
_entity.type
_entity.pdbx_description
1 polymer ?
#
loop_
_entity_poly.entity_id
_entity_poly.type
_entity_poly.pdbx_seq_one_letter_code
_entity_poly.pdbx_strand_id
1 'polypeptide(L)'
;MTDDSIFSQIFKLDTSNLLEQEKYWSEIHELNIDFTKYFLQAYPKFRKWQGRVHLVFSCIRYARINENAFKLGILALSDKATLVRYRGACILAYSLREDAIPYLKKNLNHPDLETQKDCKRAIKAIKKRNHHIFMEHRASSWVVNESDETEFKNSTRLFEKLKSFIHPFRL
;
A
#
# COMPACT_ATOMS: atom_id res chain seq x y z
N MET A 1 26.51 -3.40 9.40
CA MET A 1 25.84 -4.69 9.08
C MET A 1 25.98 -4.93 7.59
N THR A 2 26.25 -6.16 7.15
CA THR A 2 26.43 -6.47 5.71
C THR A 2 25.07 -6.74 5.04
N ASP A 3 24.97 -6.54 3.73
CA ASP A 3 23.73 -6.84 2.99
C ASP A 3 23.32 -8.32 3.15
N ASP A 4 24.28 -9.24 3.17
CA ASP A 4 24.01 -10.68 3.39
C ASP A 4 23.40 -10.94 4.77
N SER A 5 23.90 -10.28 5.81
CA SER A 5 23.31 -10.41 7.16
C SER A 5 21.90 -9.82 7.23
N ILE A 6 21.60 -8.75 6.50
CA ILE A 6 20.25 -8.16 6.41
C ILE A 6 19.30 -9.14 5.71
N PHE A 7 19.69 -9.67 4.56
CA PHE A 7 18.89 -10.64 3.83
C PHE A 7 18.64 -11.91 4.65
N SER A 8 19.64 -12.40 5.36
CA SER A 8 19.49 -13.55 6.27
C SER A 8 18.38 -13.31 7.30
N GLN A 9 18.30 -12.13 7.90
CA GLN A 9 17.22 -11.78 8.83
C GLN A 9 15.86 -11.66 8.13
N ILE A 10 15.81 -10.98 6.99
CA ILE A 10 14.58 -10.80 6.24
C ILE A 10 14.00 -12.14 5.80
N PHE A 11 14.81 -13.10 5.36
CA PHE A 11 14.32 -14.41 4.94
C PHE A 11 13.66 -15.22 6.06
N LYS A 12 13.92 -14.90 7.34
CA LYS A 12 13.19 -15.51 8.46
C LYS A 12 11.70 -15.16 8.46
N LEU A 13 11.31 -14.03 7.84
CA LEU A 13 9.90 -13.65 7.66
C LEU A 13 9.13 -14.59 6.71
N ASP A 14 9.81 -15.46 5.95
CA ASP A 14 9.19 -16.46 5.06
C ASP A 14 8.68 -17.69 5.84
N THR A 15 7.94 -17.42 6.91
CA THR A 15 7.28 -18.40 7.77
C THR A 15 5.75 -18.31 7.63
N SER A 16 5.08 -19.38 8.03
CA SER A 16 3.61 -19.42 8.15
C SER A 16 3.14 -19.22 9.60
N ASN A 17 4.08 -19.16 10.55
CA ASN A 17 3.82 -18.93 11.96
C ASN A 17 3.81 -17.43 12.24
N LEU A 18 2.66 -16.89 12.66
CA LEU A 18 2.48 -15.46 12.90
C LEU A 18 3.38 -14.95 14.05
N LEU A 19 3.52 -15.72 15.13
CA LEU A 19 4.33 -15.31 16.28
C LEU A 19 5.83 -15.21 15.93
N GLU A 20 6.32 -16.15 15.13
CA GLU A 20 7.69 -16.08 14.59
C GLU A 20 7.85 -14.86 13.68
N GLN A 21 6.87 -14.60 12.81
CA GLN A 21 6.93 -13.47 11.89
C GLN A 21 6.93 -12.13 12.63
N GLU A 22 6.12 -11.97 13.68
CA GLU A 22 6.12 -10.77 14.54
C GLU A 22 7.44 -10.59 15.28
N LYS A 23 8.00 -11.69 15.81
CA LYS A 23 9.31 -11.69 16.45
C LYS A 23 10.40 -11.20 15.49
N TYR A 24 10.54 -11.85 14.32
CA TYR A 24 11.57 -11.47 13.35
C TYR A 24 11.36 -10.06 12.78
N TRP A 25 10.11 -9.63 12.65
CA TRP A 25 9.81 -8.26 12.22
C TRP A 25 10.30 -7.23 13.24
N SER A 26 10.09 -7.48 14.54
CA SER A 26 10.57 -6.61 15.61
C SER A 26 12.10 -6.49 15.56
N GLU A 27 12.80 -7.62 15.43
CA GLU A 27 14.27 -7.65 15.27
C GLU A 27 14.75 -6.84 14.06
N ILE A 28 14.06 -6.90 12.92
CA ILE A 28 14.41 -6.13 11.71
C ILE A 28 14.12 -4.65 11.89
N HIS A 29 13.01 -4.30 12.55
CA HIS A 29 12.58 -2.92 12.74
C HIS A 29 13.59 -2.13 13.59
N GLU A 30 14.21 -2.78 14.57
CA GLU A 30 15.24 -2.20 15.43
C GLU A 30 16.55 -1.87 14.69
N LEU A 31 16.78 -2.44 13.51
CA LEU A 31 18.01 -2.21 12.72
C LEU A 31 18.07 -0.80 12.09
N ASN A 32 16.96 -0.04 12.11
CA ASN A 32 16.84 1.31 11.55
C ASN A 32 17.40 1.43 10.11
N ILE A 33 17.08 0.46 9.26
CA ILE A 33 17.47 0.41 7.84
C ILE A 33 16.30 0.75 6.92
N ASP A 34 16.60 1.16 5.68
CA ASP A 34 15.59 1.19 4.61
C ASP A 34 15.23 -0.23 4.17
N PHE A 35 14.34 -0.88 4.91
CA PHE A 35 13.88 -2.23 4.61
C PHE A 35 13.10 -2.32 3.30
N THR A 36 12.56 -1.21 2.75
CA THR A 36 11.76 -1.26 1.51
C THR A 36 12.60 -1.74 0.32
N LYS A 37 13.87 -1.32 0.25
CA LYS A 37 14.86 -1.80 -0.74
C LYS A 37 15.04 -3.31 -0.63
N TYR A 38 15.26 -3.80 0.59
CA TYR A 38 15.53 -5.22 0.81
C TYR A 38 14.29 -6.08 0.62
N PHE A 39 13.11 -5.58 0.99
CA PHE A 39 11.83 -6.26 0.79
C PHE A 39 11.53 -6.43 -0.68
N LEU A 40 11.73 -5.39 -1.50
CA LEU A 40 11.60 -5.48 -2.94
C LEU A 40 12.50 -6.57 -3.55
N GLN A 41 13.76 -6.65 -3.11
CA GLN A 41 14.73 -7.64 -3.61
C GLN A 41 14.47 -9.06 -3.09
N ALA A 42 13.96 -9.20 -1.87
CA ALA A 42 13.68 -10.49 -1.25
C ALA A 42 12.34 -11.09 -1.70
N TYR A 43 11.35 -10.25 -2.02
CA TYR A 43 10.00 -10.64 -2.41
C TYR A 43 9.92 -11.82 -3.41
N PRO A 44 10.62 -11.82 -4.56
CA PRO A 44 10.52 -12.93 -5.52
C PRO A 44 11.10 -14.26 -5.00
N LYS A 45 11.92 -14.21 -3.95
CA LYS A 45 12.56 -15.39 -3.34
C LYS A 45 11.70 -16.02 -2.23
N PHE A 46 10.67 -15.33 -1.76
CA PHE A 46 9.77 -15.83 -0.72
C PHE A 46 8.79 -16.87 -1.27
N ARG A 47 8.75 -18.03 -0.63
CA ARG A 47 7.94 -19.17 -1.05
C ARG A 47 6.52 -19.07 -0.49
N LYS A 48 6.39 -18.67 0.78
CA LYS A 48 5.11 -18.63 1.50
C LYS A 48 4.39 -17.31 1.20
N TRP A 49 3.10 -17.42 0.93
CA TRP A 49 2.30 -16.22 0.66
C TRP A 49 2.18 -15.34 1.91
N GLN A 50 2.22 -15.92 3.11
CA GLN A 50 2.19 -15.20 4.39
C GLN A 50 3.39 -14.26 4.54
N GLY A 51 4.59 -14.75 4.20
CA GLY A 51 5.79 -13.94 4.17
C GLY A 51 5.67 -12.82 3.14
N ARG A 52 5.20 -13.11 1.92
CA ARG A 52 4.98 -12.08 0.89
C ARG A 52 3.95 -11.03 1.31
N VAL A 53 2.83 -11.44 1.95
CA VAL A 53 1.85 -10.51 2.52
C VAL A 53 2.50 -9.58 3.52
N HIS A 54 3.36 -10.11 4.39
CA HIS A 54 4.05 -9.30 5.40
C HIS A 54 4.96 -8.24 4.76
N LEU A 55 5.81 -8.63 3.81
CA LEU A 55 6.68 -7.69 3.09
C LEU A 55 5.87 -6.53 2.48
N VAL A 56 4.78 -6.85 1.78
CA VAL A 56 3.94 -5.87 1.11
C VAL A 56 3.18 -5.00 2.11
N PHE A 57 2.61 -5.60 3.16
CA PHE A 57 1.87 -4.88 4.19
C PHE A 57 2.74 -3.85 4.92
N SER A 58 3.94 -4.26 5.34
CA SER A 58 4.90 -3.38 6.03
C SER A 58 5.38 -2.21 5.16
N CYS A 59 5.32 -2.36 3.83
CA CYS A 59 5.66 -1.29 2.88
C CYS A 59 4.53 -0.28 2.61
N ILE A 60 3.27 -0.56 3.00
CA ILE A 60 2.13 0.34 2.71
C ILE A 60 2.43 1.77 3.18
N ARG A 61 2.92 1.94 4.41
CA ARG A 61 3.15 3.27 4.99
C ARG A 61 4.20 4.14 4.27
N TYR A 62 4.98 3.57 3.37
CA TYR A 62 6.00 4.30 2.60
C TYR A 62 5.57 4.57 1.15
N ALA A 63 4.41 4.09 0.71
CA ALA A 63 4.03 4.08 -0.70
C ALA A 63 3.92 5.48 -1.34
N ARG A 64 3.70 6.53 -0.54
CA ARG A 64 3.63 7.92 -1.03
C ARG A 64 4.98 8.49 -1.44
N ILE A 65 6.06 8.08 -0.77
CA ILE A 65 7.38 8.75 -0.86
C ILE A 65 8.53 7.82 -1.26
N ASN A 66 8.35 6.50 -1.15
CA ASN A 66 9.42 5.53 -1.41
C ASN A 66 9.13 4.72 -2.68
N GLU A 67 10.04 4.83 -3.66
CA GLU A 67 9.92 4.16 -4.95
C GLU A 67 10.00 2.62 -4.85
N ASN A 68 10.77 2.07 -3.90
CA ASN A 68 10.86 0.62 -3.71
C ASN A 68 9.55 0.05 -3.18
N ALA A 69 8.90 0.73 -2.24
CA ALA A 69 7.57 0.36 -1.75
C ALA A 69 6.54 0.38 -2.89
N PHE A 70 6.56 1.42 -3.73
CA PHE A 70 5.68 1.52 -4.90
C PHE A 70 5.90 0.38 -5.89
N LYS A 71 7.16 0.11 -6.27
CA LYS A 71 7.52 -1.02 -7.15
C LYS A 71 7.12 -2.36 -6.57
N LEU A 72 7.25 -2.55 -5.26
CA LEU A 72 6.80 -3.76 -4.57
C LEU A 72 5.27 -3.92 -4.70
N GLY A 73 4.50 -2.85 -4.60
CA GLY A 73 3.06 -2.85 -4.85
C GLY A 73 2.69 -3.30 -6.26
N ILE A 74 3.43 -2.83 -7.27
CA ILE A 74 3.25 -3.27 -8.66
C ILE A 74 3.53 -4.77 -8.81
N LEU A 75 4.65 -5.27 -8.26
CA LEU A 75 4.97 -6.70 -8.31
C LEU A 75 3.91 -7.56 -7.59
N ALA A 76 3.45 -7.11 -6.43
CA ALA A 76 2.45 -7.82 -5.63
C ALA A 76 1.08 -7.91 -6.31
N LEU A 77 0.73 -6.95 -7.16
CA LEU A 77 -0.52 -6.97 -7.92
C LEU A 77 -0.63 -8.17 -8.87
N SER A 78 0.50 -8.76 -9.27
CA SER A 78 0.57 -9.96 -10.12
C SER A 78 0.83 -11.25 -9.33
N ASP A 79 0.74 -11.23 -7.99
CA ASP A 79 0.97 -12.43 -7.19
C ASP A 79 -0.11 -13.49 -7.41
N LYS A 80 0.26 -14.76 -7.27
CA LYS A 80 -0.68 -15.89 -7.32
C LYS A 80 -1.71 -15.88 -6.19
N ALA A 81 -1.36 -15.37 -5.01
CA ALA A 81 -2.23 -15.34 -3.85
C ALA A 81 -3.10 -14.06 -3.83
N THR A 82 -4.42 -14.23 -3.72
CA THR A 82 -5.39 -13.12 -3.68
C THR A 82 -5.06 -12.10 -2.60
N LEU A 83 -4.69 -12.54 -1.40
CA LEU A 83 -4.39 -11.62 -0.30
C LEU A 83 -3.13 -10.78 -0.57
N VAL A 84 -2.14 -11.32 -1.29
CA VAL A 84 -0.95 -10.56 -1.69
C VAL A 84 -1.33 -9.50 -2.72
N ARG A 85 -2.16 -9.85 -3.72
CA ARG A 85 -2.69 -8.88 -4.69
C ARG A 85 -3.48 -7.75 -4.03
N TYR A 86 -4.32 -8.08 -3.05
CA TYR A 86 -5.05 -7.10 -2.25
C TYR A 86 -4.08 -6.11 -1.57
N ARG A 87 -3.02 -6.60 -0.91
CA ARG A 87 -2.01 -5.72 -0.29
C ARG A 87 -1.25 -4.89 -1.32
N GLY A 88 -0.97 -5.45 -2.50
CA GLY A 88 -0.41 -4.69 -3.63
C GLY A 88 -1.33 -3.53 -4.04
N ALA A 89 -2.62 -3.79 -4.19
CA ALA A 89 -3.62 -2.77 -4.46
C ALA A 89 -3.71 -1.71 -3.34
N CYS A 90 -3.52 -2.09 -2.06
CA CYS A 90 -3.41 -1.13 -0.95
C CYS A 90 -2.23 -0.16 -1.16
N ILE A 91 -1.02 -0.66 -1.47
CA ILE A 91 0.15 0.19 -1.75
C ILE A 91 -0.18 1.20 -2.85
N LEU A 92 -0.72 0.71 -3.98
CA LEU A 92 -1.00 1.56 -5.13
C LEU A 92 -2.09 2.59 -4.82
N ALA A 93 -3.16 2.19 -4.14
CA ALA A 93 -4.23 3.10 -3.72
C ALA A 93 -3.73 4.18 -2.75
N TYR A 94 -2.90 3.80 -1.77
CA TYR A 94 -2.38 4.72 -0.78
C TYR A 94 -1.30 5.67 -1.32
N SER A 95 -0.54 5.24 -2.34
CA SER A 95 0.43 6.09 -3.03
C SER A 95 -0.20 7.33 -3.67
N LEU A 96 -1.47 7.24 -4.08
CA LEU A 96 -2.18 8.25 -4.86
C LEU A 96 -1.47 8.68 -6.16
N ARG A 97 -0.54 7.86 -6.66
CA ARG A 97 0.22 8.16 -7.88
C ARG A 97 -0.55 7.73 -9.13
N GLU A 98 -0.61 8.61 -10.12
CA GLU A 98 -1.35 8.34 -11.37
C GLU A 98 -0.65 7.32 -12.26
N ASP A 99 0.67 7.19 -12.16
CA ASP A 99 1.47 6.19 -12.86
C ASP A 99 1.15 4.75 -12.43
N ALA A 100 0.40 4.55 -11.33
CA ALA A 100 -0.14 3.25 -10.93
C ALA A 100 -1.34 2.79 -11.78
N ILE A 101 -2.07 3.72 -12.39
CA ILE A 101 -3.35 3.44 -13.06
C ILE A 101 -3.21 2.41 -14.20
N PRO A 102 -2.18 2.46 -15.08
CA PRO A 102 -2.00 1.44 -16.11
C PRO A 102 -1.87 0.01 -15.55
N TYR A 103 -1.17 -0.17 -14.42
CA TYR A 103 -1.01 -1.48 -13.78
C TYR A 103 -2.32 -1.99 -13.19
N LEU A 104 -3.10 -1.10 -12.55
CA LEU A 104 -4.43 -1.43 -12.02
C LEU A 104 -5.42 -1.77 -13.14
N LYS A 105 -5.39 -1.04 -14.27
CA LYS A 105 -6.26 -1.29 -15.42
C LYS A 105 -6.06 -2.68 -16.03
N LYS A 106 -4.82 -3.18 -16.09
CA LYS A 106 -4.51 -4.54 -16.57
C LYS A 106 -5.23 -5.64 -15.78
N ASN A 107 -5.60 -5.37 -14.53
CA ASN A 107 -6.23 -6.33 -13.63
C ASN A 107 -7.76 -6.16 -13.51
N LEU A 108 -8.38 -5.26 -14.30
CA LEU A 108 -9.84 -5.05 -14.28
C LEU A 108 -10.64 -6.24 -14.83
N ASN A 109 -10.00 -7.10 -15.62
CA ASN A 109 -10.59 -8.31 -16.19
C ASN A 109 -9.97 -9.59 -15.60
N HIS A 110 -9.31 -9.49 -14.44
CA HIS A 110 -8.69 -10.64 -13.78
C HIS A 110 -9.76 -11.68 -13.38
N PRO A 111 -9.51 -13.01 -13.48
CA PRO A 111 -10.53 -14.03 -13.16
C PRO A 111 -11.08 -13.93 -11.72
N ASP A 112 -10.24 -13.55 -10.76
CA ASP A 112 -10.66 -13.27 -9.39
C ASP A 112 -11.37 -11.92 -9.27
N LEU A 113 -12.67 -11.96 -8.94
CA LEU A 113 -13.55 -10.81 -8.80
C LEU A 113 -13.11 -9.84 -7.69
N GLU A 114 -12.51 -10.32 -6.60
CA GLU A 114 -12.04 -9.42 -5.54
C GLU A 114 -10.87 -8.57 -6.03
N THR A 115 -9.95 -9.16 -6.78
CA THR A 115 -8.87 -8.42 -7.45
C THR A 115 -9.42 -7.33 -8.38
N GLN A 116 -10.46 -7.61 -9.17
CA GLN A 116 -11.08 -6.59 -10.02
C GLN A 116 -11.67 -5.44 -9.18
N LYS A 117 -12.40 -5.76 -8.11
CA LYS A 117 -13.03 -4.77 -7.23
C LYS A 117 -11.97 -3.90 -6.53
N ASP A 118 -10.90 -4.51 -6.03
CA ASP A 118 -9.80 -3.80 -5.39
C ASP A 118 -9.10 -2.85 -6.38
N CYS A 119 -8.87 -3.29 -7.62
CA CYS A 119 -8.31 -2.42 -8.67
C CYS A 119 -9.22 -1.24 -9.01
N LYS A 120 -10.54 -1.46 -9.11
CA LYS A 120 -11.53 -0.38 -9.34
C LYS A 120 -11.50 0.64 -8.20
N ARG A 121 -11.47 0.17 -6.95
CA ARG A 121 -11.39 1.04 -5.76
C ARG A 121 -10.08 1.83 -5.72
N ALA A 122 -8.95 1.18 -6.00
CA ALA A 122 -7.64 1.84 -6.06
C ALA A 122 -7.62 2.94 -7.12
N ILE A 123 -8.14 2.68 -8.33
CA ILE A 123 -8.26 3.70 -9.39
C ILE A 123 -9.15 4.87 -8.92
N LYS A 124 -10.29 4.59 -8.27
CA LYS A 124 -11.19 5.62 -7.73
C LYS A 124 -10.47 6.48 -6.69
N ALA A 125 -9.74 5.86 -5.77
CA ALA A 125 -8.95 6.53 -4.73
C ALA A 125 -7.88 7.46 -5.33
N ILE A 126 -7.10 6.97 -6.30
CA ILE A 126 -6.07 7.76 -6.99
C ILE A 126 -6.70 8.95 -7.72
N LYS A 127 -7.75 8.72 -8.52
CA LYS A 127 -8.42 9.79 -9.30
C LYS A 127 -9.05 10.86 -8.41
N LYS A 128 -9.49 10.49 -7.21
CA LYS A 128 -10.09 11.42 -6.23
C LYS A 128 -9.06 11.97 -5.24
N ARG A 129 -7.79 11.60 -5.36
CA ARG A 129 -6.70 11.95 -4.43
C ARG A 129 -7.11 11.69 -2.97
N ASN A 130 -7.78 10.56 -2.73
CA ASN A 130 -8.33 10.19 -1.42
C ASN A 130 -8.20 8.67 -1.21
N HIS A 131 -7.26 8.26 -0.36
CA HIS A 131 -6.99 6.83 -0.09
C HIS A 131 -8.09 6.14 0.71
N HIS A 132 -8.90 6.88 1.49
CA HIS A 132 -10.01 6.30 2.25
C HIS A 132 -11.05 5.59 1.39
N ILE A 133 -11.22 6.07 0.15
CA ILE A 133 -12.12 5.45 -0.84
C ILE A 133 -11.77 3.98 -1.08
N PHE A 134 -10.50 3.59 -0.93
CA PHE A 134 -10.11 2.19 -1.08
C PHE A 134 -10.76 1.27 -0.03
N MET A 135 -10.94 1.77 1.19
CA MET A 135 -11.50 1.04 2.33
C MET A 135 -12.99 1.31 2.57
N GLU A 136 -13.64 2.05 1.66
CA GLU A 136 -15.07 2.34 1.72
C GLU A 136 -15.87 1.03 1.87
N HIS A 137 -16.72 0.98 2.90
CA HIS A 137 -17.51 -0.20 3.31
C HIS A 137 -16.70 -1.40 3.85
N ARG A 138 -15.40 -1.26 4.10
CA ARG A 138 -14.56 -2.27 4.77
C ARG A 138 -14.05 -1.82 6.14
N ALA A 139 -13.83 -0.52 6.31
CA ALA A 139 -13.47 0.09 7.59
C ALA A 139 -14.05 1.51 7.67
N SER A 140 -14.25 2.01 8.89
CA SER A 140 -14.73 3.38 9.14
C SER A 140 -13.69 4.43 8.78
N SER A 141 -12.40 4.10 8.93
CA SER A 141 -11.28 4.94 8.52
C SER A 141 -10.07 4.06 8.17
N TRP A 142 -9.16 4.62 7.37
CA TRP A 142 -7.89 3.99 7.05
C TRP A 142 -6.78 5.01 7.19
N VAL A 143 -6.31 5.14 8.43
CA VAL A 143 -5.18 5.98 8.79
C VAL A 143 -3.91 5.15 8.65
N VAL A 144 -3.01 5.57 7.78
CA VAL A 144 -1.72 4.90 7.56
C VAL A 144 -0.58 5.72 8.17
N ASN A 145 -0.52 7.02 7.87
CA ASN A 145 0.31 8.00 8.56
C ASN A 145 -0.56 9.20 8.97
N GLU A 146 -0.38 9.69 10.20
CA GLU A 146 -1.21 10.78 10.77
C GLU A 146 -1.05 12.11 10.02
N SER A 147 0.13 12.35 9.44
CA SER A 147 0.41 13.56 8.64
C SER A 147 -0.50 13.66 7.42
N ASP A 148 -0.78 12.54 6.76
CA ASP A 148 -1.63 12.50 5.56
C ASP A 148 -3.10 12.78 5.88
N GLU A 149 -3.56 12.41 7.08
CA GLU A 149 -4.91 12.71 7.56
C GLU A 149 -5.09 14.21 7.81
N THR A 150 -4.06 14.83 8.39
CA THR A 150 -4.04 16.25 8.65
C THR A 150 -4.07 17.04 7.33
N GLU A 151 -3.25 16.63 6.36
CA GLU A 151 -3.23 17.20 5.01
C GLU A 151 -4.60 17.05 4.33
N PHE A 152 -5.20 15.85 4.36
CA PHE A 152 -6.51 15.59 3.77
C PHE A 152 -7.62 16.48 4.36
N LYS A 153 -7.67 16.61 5.70
CA LYS A 153 -8.65 17.47 6.40
C LYS A 153 -8.45 18.95 6.03
N ASN A 154 -7.21 19.41 5.97
CA ASN A 154 -6.89 20.80 5.60
C ASN A 154 -7.30 21.10 4.15
N SER A 155 -7.01 20.19 3.22
CA SER A 155 -7.43 20.30 1.82
C SER A 155 -8.96 20.37 1.71
N THR A 156 -9.68 19.49 2.40
CA THR A 156 -11.16 19.46 2.41
C THR A 156 -11.75 20.79 2.91
N ARG A 157 -11.25 21.32 4.03
CA ARG A 157 -11.68 22.62 4.57
C ARG A 157 -11.42 23.77 3.61
N LEU A 158 -10.28 23.77 2.92
CA LEU A 158 -9.96 24.78 1.91
C LEU A 158 -10.94 24.72 0.73
N PHE A 159 -11.27 23.52 0.25
CA PHE A 159 -12.28 23.34 -0.82
C PHE A 159 -13.67 23.83 -0.39
N GLU A 160 -14.11 23.54 0.83
CA GLU A 160 -15.39 24.05 1.36
C GLU A 160 -15.42 25.57 1.44
N LYS A 161 -14.33 26.16 1.94
CA LYS A 161 -14.15 27.62 1.99
C LYS A 161 -14.18 28.22 0.58
N LEU A 162 -13.49 27.64 -0.39
CA LEU A 162 -13.52 28.13 -1.78
C LEU A 162 -14.92 28.03 -2.41
N LYS A 163 -15.67 26.96 -2.12
CA LYS A 163 -17.06 26.84 -2.58
C LYS A 163 -17.97 27.93 -2.02
N SER A 164 -17.79 28.32 -0.75
CA SER A 164 -18.59 29.41 -0.17
C SER A 164 -18.26 30.78 -0.76
N PHE A 165 -17.04 30.98 -1.28
CA PHE A 165 -16.66 32.20 -2.00
C PHE A 165 -17.13 32.26 -3.46
N ILE A 166 -17.38 31.11 -4.11
CA ILE A 166 -17.79 31.03 -5.53
C ILE A 166 -19.34 31.04 -5.68
N HIS A 167 -20.10 31.04 -4.59
CA HIS A 167 -21.57 31.22 -4.61
C HIS A 167 -22.09 32.46 -3.84
N PRO A 168 -21.73 33.71 -4.19
CA PRO A 168 -22.43 34.89 -3.65
C PRO A 168 -23.61 35.37 -4.52
N PHE A 169 -23.83 34.87 -5.74
CA PHE A 169 -24.88 35.39 -6.64
C PHE A 169 -25.75 34.28 -7.24
N ARG A 170 -26.79 33.89 -6.50
CA ARG A 170 -28.07 33.48 -7.07
C ARG A 170 -29.16 34.22 -6.30
N LEU A 171 -29.50 35.40 -6.81
CA LEU A 171 -30.81 36.05 -6.62
C LEU A 171 -31.70 35.64 -7.79
#